data_AF-A0A6N9J0W4-F1
#
_entry.id   AF-A0A6N9J0W4-F1
#
_cell.length_a   1.000
_cell.length_b   1.000
_cell.length_c   1.000
_cell.angle_alpha   90.00
_cell.angle_beta   90.00
_cell.angle_gamma   90.00
#
_symmetry.space_group_name_H-M   'P 1'
#
loop_
_entity.id
_entity.type
_entity.pdbx_description
1 polymer ?
#
loop_
_entity_poly.entity_id
_entity_poly.type
_entity_poly.pdbx_seq_one_letter_code
_entity_poly.pdbx_strand_id
1 'polypeptide(L)' 'MTPEERDISRKLRVLTYAKKIKNVSKTCRYFGISRTTFYEWKRAYEEKGEPGLINRSPGP' A
#
# COMPACT_ATOMS: atom_id res chain seq x y z
N MET A 1 13.33 -1.85 14.61
CA MET A 1 12.22 -1.41 13.73
C MET A 1 12.81 -0.42 12.75
N THR A 2 13.13 -0.87 11.55
CA THR A 2 13.67 0.02 10.51
C THR A 2 12.55 0.95 10.02
N PRO A 3 12.86 2.14 9.48
CA PRO A 3 11.86 3.03 8.89
C PRO A 3 11.04 2.32 7.78
N GLU A 4 11.65 1.36 7.10
CA GLU A 4 11.05 0.58 6.01
C GLU A 4 9.94 -0.36 6.51
N GLU A 5 10.15 -1.04 7.63
CA GLU A 5 9.14 -1.93 8.22
C GLU A 5 7.85 -1.20 8.62
N ARG A 6 7.98 0.05 9.09
CA ARG A 6 6.84 0.90 9.43
C ARG A 6 6.02 1.28 8.19
N ASP A 7 6.70 1.54 7.08
CA ASP A 7 6.07 1.87 5.81
C ASP A 7 5.34 0.66 5.20
N ILE A 8 5.99 -0.52 5.22
CA ILE A 8 5.37 -1.79 4.79
C ILE A 8 4.11 -2.06 5.60
N SER A 9 4.20 -1.98 6.94
CA SER A 9 3.05 -2.22 7.82
C SER A 9 1.89 -1.27 7.52
N ARG A 10 2.18 0.01 7.24
CA ARG A 10 1.15 0.98 6.84
C ARG A 10 0.50 0.60 5.51
N LYS A 11 1.29 0.29 4.48
CA LYS A 11 0.80 -0.12 3.14
C LYS A 11 -0.04 -1.39 3.21
N LEU A 12 0.42 -2.37 3.99
CA LEU A 12 -0.30 -3.62 4.22
C LEU A 12 -1.67 -3.34 4.86
N ARG A 13 -1.72 -2.49 5.90
CA ARG A 13 -2.99 -2.07 6.53
C ARG A 13 -3.97 -1.45 5.53
N VAL A 14 -3.49 -0.65 4.58
CA VAL A 14 -4.33 -0.06 3.53
C VAL A 14 -4.94 -1.16 2.65
N LEU A 15 -4.12 -2.10 2.16
CA LEU A 15 -4.57 -3.19 1.29
C LEU A 15 -5.56 -4.12 2.01
N THR A 16 -5.27 -4.49 3.26
CA THR A 16 -6.16 -5.31 4.08
C THR A 16 -7.48 -4.60 4.36
N TYR A 17 -7.44 -3.30 4.68
CA TYR A 17 -8.65 -2.51 4.91
C TYR A 17 -9.50 -2.40 3.64
N ALA A 18 -8.90 -2.11 2.48
CA ALA A 18 -9.60 -2.09 1.20
C ALA A 18 -10.30 -3.42 0.90
N LYS A 19 -9.65 -4.56 1.19
CA LYS A 19 -10.23 -5.89 1.03
C LYS A 19 -11.44 -6.11 1.95
N LYS A 20 -11.39 -5.58 3.19
CA LYS A 20 -12.47 -5.70 4.18
C LYS A 20 -13.71 -4.89 3.79
N ILE A 21 -13.55 -3.63 3.40
CA ILE A 21 -14.68 -2.77 3.00
C ILE A 21 -15.10 -2.95 1.54
N LYS A 22 -14.28 -3.61 0.71
CA LYS A 22 -14.48 -3.75 -0.74
C LYS A 22 -14.72 -2.41 -1.46
N ASN A 23 -14.23 -1.31 -0.90
CA ASN A 23 -14.40 0.03 -1.45
C ASN A 23 -13.07 0.80 -1.42
N VAL A 24 -12.45 0.87 -2.60
CA VAL A 24 -11.13 1.52 -2.77
C VAL A 24 -11.23 3.02 -2.55
N SER A 25 -12.26 3.69 -3.07
CA SER A 25 -12.43 5.15 -2.90
C SER A 25 -12.56 5.56 -1.44
N LYS A 26 -13.35 4.82 -0.64
CA LYS A 26 -13.48 5.05 0.80
C LYS A 26 -12.17 4.78 1.54
N THR A 27 -11.44 3.75 1.13
CA THR A 27 -10.12 3.44 1.69
C THR A 27 -9.12 4.56 1.40
N CYS A 28 -9.04 5.02 0.16
CA CYS A 28 -8.14 6.10 -0.26
C CYS A 28 -8.41 7.39 0.53
N ARG A 29 -9.69 7.75 0.71
CA ARG A 29 -10.10 8.90 1.52
C ARG A 29 -9.76 8.73 3.00
N TYR A 30 -9.89 7.52 3.55
CA TYR A 30 -9.60 7.23 4.95
C TYR A 30 -8.10 7.28 5.28
N PHE A 31 -7.25 6.75 4.39
CA PHE A 31 -5.79 6.74 4.59
C PHE A 31 -5.06 7.96 4.03
N GLY A 32 -5.77 8.84 3.31
CA GLY A 32 -5.19 10.04 2.69
C GLY A 32 -4.26 9.71 1.53
N ILE A 33 -4.54 8.66 0.77
CA ILE A 33 -3.74 8.26 -0.40
C ILE A 33 -4.51 8.44 -1.69
N SER A 34 -3.78 8.58 -2.79
CA SER A 34 -4.38 8.60 -4.12
C SER A 34 -4.80 7.18 -4.57
N ARG A 35 -5.77 7.11 -5.48
CA ARG A 35 -6.19 5.84 -6.09
C ARG A 35 -5.06 5.19 -6.89
N THR A 36 -4.24 6.00 -7.56
CA THR A 36 -3.07 5.52 -8.32
C THR A 36 -2.08 4.83 -7.39
N THR A 37 -1.71 5.47 -6.27
CA THR A 37 -0.83 4.88 -5.25
C THR A 37 -1.38 3.57 -4.70
N PHE A 38 -2.70 3.48 -4.48
CA PHE A 38 -3.32 2.23 -4.05
C PHE A 38 -3.10 1.09 -5.05
N TYR A 39 -3.31 1.35 -6.35
CA TYR A 39 -3.13 0.33 -7.39
C TYR A 39 -1.66 -0.03 -7.60
N GLU A 40 -0.73 0.92 -7.45
CA GLU A 40 0.71 0.64 -7.46
C GLU A 40 1.10 -0.32 -6.34
N TRP A 41 0.64 -0.07 -5.11
CA TRP A 41 0.90 -0.96 -3.98
C TRP A 41 0.22 -2.32 -4.15
N LYS A 42 -1.02 -2.34 -4.66
CA LYS A 42 -1.74 -3.58 -4.94
C LYS A 42 -0.97 -4.43 -5.96
N ARG A 43 -0.52 -3.82 -7.05
CA ARG A 43 0.25 -4.49 -8.10
C ARG A 43 1.59 -4.99 -7.55
N ALA A 44 2.34 -4.17 -6.83
CA ALA A 44 3.61 -4.56 -6.24
C ALA A 44 3.45 -5.72 -5.24
N TYR A 45 2.35 -5.73 -4.48
CA TYR A 45 1.98 -6.83 -3.59
C TYR A 45 1.58 -8.10 -4.35
N GLU A 46 0.87 -7.98 -5.49
CA GLU A 46 0.53 -9.13 -6.34
C GLU A 46 1.76 -9.72 -7.05
N GLU A 47 2.74 -8.89 -7.43
CA GLU A 47 3.96 -9.36 -8.12
C GLU A 47 5.01 -9.94 -7.16
N LYS A 48 5.19 -9.35 -5.97
CA LYS A 48 6.31 -9.67 -5.07
C LYS A 48 5.89 -9.98 -3.63
N GLY A 49 4.61 -9.88 -3.29
CA GLY A 49 4.13 -10.01 -1.91
C GLY A 49 4.50 -8.82 -1.03
N GLU A 50 4.62 -9.06 0.27
CA GLU A 50 5.05 -8.07 1.27
C GLU A 50 6.38 -7.35 0.93
N PRO A 51 7.43 -8.01 0.42
CA PRO A 51 8.66 -7.30 0.04
C PRO A 51 8.48 -6.39 -1.17
N GLY A 52 7.40 -6.53 -1.94
CA GLY A 52 7.02 -5.58 -3.00
C GLY A 52 6.55 -4.23 -2.47
N LEU A 53 6.11 -4.16 -1.21
CA LEU A 53 5.66 -2.93 -0.57
C LEU A 53 6.81 -2.09 0.01
N ILE A 54 8.02 -2.65 0.06
CA ILE A 54 9.23 -1.93 0.47
C ILE A 54 9.37 -0.72 -0.45
N ASN A 55 9.54 0.46 0.15
CA ASN A 55 9.68 1.72 -0.56
C ASN A 55 11.00 1.70 -1.35
N ARG A 56 10.98 1.15 -2.56
CA ARG A 56 11.91 1.62 -3.59
C ARG A 56 11.36 2.97 -4.01
N SER A 57 11.90 4.04 -3.43
CA SER A 57 11.78 5.37 -4.01
C SER A 57 11.91 5.22 -5.53
N PRO A 58 11.05 5.87 -6.34
CA PRO A 58 11.38 5.98 -7.75
C PRO A 58 12.79 6.56 -7.80
N GLY A 59 13.69 5.87 -8.51
CA GLY A 59 15.04 6.36 -8.74
C GLY A 59 15.01 7.78 -9.36
N PRO A 60 16.15 8.48 -9.33
CA PRO A 60 16.28 9.93 -9.48
C PRO A 60 15.60 10.54 -10.71
#